data_AF-A0A3N5WKP9-F1
#
_entry.id   AF-A0A3N5WKP9-F1
#
_cell.length_a   1.000
_cell.length_b   1.000
_cell.length_c   1.000
_cell.angle_alpha   90.00
_cell.angle_beta   90.00
_cell.angle_gamma   90.00
#
_symmetry.space_group_name_H-M   'P 1'
#
loop_
_entity.id
_entity.type
_entity.pdbx_description
1 polymer ?
#
loop_
_entity_poly.entity_id
_entity_poly.type
_entity_poly.pdbx_seq_one_letter_code
_entity_poly.pdbx_strand_id
1 'polypeptide(L)'
;MVSAARENADGPFRFATSPDRATDLFYLDLLRRIRDAVIEEAGEKRLLSLVLSGSLAMGEGCSYPAPEGGRNPGSDIDLYLVTSEGNAGELSARMRGFRERLLSALGVRGLVVDLGVTTPDRLARLKPSVANCLLARHGKVLAGDPEALRSAERPDPGEIPARDGFLLLSNRTAEDLVEFRIGPSDPAGEWAFWYRFGKTVRDIGTSALVAGGSFRPAMRERDGALPDFLRREGLDRSLPNFAGDHSFWCAQKEKPDLGAVRERYGASGAFREAHRRKRAYLTFLRPWARKKAFGTPIGAAALEAIRSEDPLRRRARSWAGRVRRNGASALPGWARFLALGFAATPLAANYEAAHLLVAASGPLTGEAEEIGDRAMLAEAGRIAPERRRPRGGFRERWLSLREDVGGFWIREVMESSRSLGPVE
;
A
#
# COMPACT_ATOMS: atom_id res chain seq x y z
N MET A 1 -33.75 -14.45 5.62
CA MET A 1 -32.34 -14.10 5.31
C MET A 1 -31.34 -14.61 6.34
N VAL A 2 -31.62 -14.59 7.65
CA VAL A 2 -30.72 -15.12 8.72
C VAL A 2 -30.35 -16.61 8.54
N SER A 3 -31.25 -17.43 7.97
CA SER A 3 -30.99 -18.87 7.76
C SER A 3 -30.07 -19.18 6.57
N ALA A 4 -30.18 -18.44 5.47
CA ALA A 4 -29.34 -18.64 4.28
C ALA A 4 -27.92 -18.05 4.44
N ALA A 5 -27.75 -17.04 5.30
CA ALA A 5 -26.45 -16.45 5.60
C ALA A 5 -25.54 -17.34 6.47
N ARG A 6 -26.12 -18.28 7.24
CA ARG A 6 -25.35 -19.24 8.04
C ARG A 6 -24.86 -20.43 7.21
N GLU A 7 -25.67 -20.94 6.28
CA GLU A 7 -25.31 -22.12 5.48
C GLU A 7 -24.13 -21.88 4.51
N ASN A 8 -23.97 -20.65 3.99
CA ASN A 8 -22.83 -20.33 3.11
C ASN A 8 -21.48 -20.20 3.85
N ALA A 9 -21.47 -20.13 5.18
CA ALA A 9 -20.24 -20.00 5.99
C ALA A 9 -19.61 -21.35 6.38
N ASP A 10 -20.38 -22.44 6.23
CA ASP A 10 -19.95 -23.82 6.45
C ASP A 10 -19.61 -24.54 5.14
N GLY A 11 -19.91 -23.93 3.99
CA GLY A 11 -19.23 -24.25 2.74
C GLY A 11 -17.74 -23.97 2.88
N PRO A 12 -16.85 -24.82 2.33
CA PRO A 12 -15.43 -24.68 2.56
C PRO A 12 -14.93 -23.40 1.88
N PHE A 13 -14.81 -22.31 2.65
CA PHE A 13 -13.79 -21.30 2.42
C PHE A 13 -12.43 -22.00 2.55
N ARG A 14 -12.08 -22.82 1.56
CA ARG A 14 -10.70 -23.19 1.33
C ARG A 14 -10.06 -21.94 0.76
N PHE A 15 -9.25 -21.26 1.56
CA PHE A 15 -8.16 -20.49 1.00
C PHE A 15 -7.32 -21.51 0.24
N ALA A 16 -7.53 -21.64 -1.06
CA ALA A 16 -7.12 -22.80 -1.86
C ALA A 16 -5.60 -22.98 -1.97
N THR A 17 -4.81 -22.20 -1.23
CA THR A 17 -3.37 -22.04 -1.47
C THR A 17 -2.55 -21.70 -0.23
N SER A 18 -3.13 -21.60 0.98
CA SER A 18 -2.26 -21.51 2.17
C SER A 18 -1.63 -22.87 2.42
N PRO A 19 -0.29 -23.00 2.38
CA PRO A 19 0.37 -24.28 2.66
C PRO A 19 0.25 -24.69 4.15
N ASP A 20 -0.33 -23.84 4.99
CA ASP A 20 -0.40 -24.00 6.43
C ASP A 20 -1.85 -23.90 6.94
N ARG A 21 -2.39 -25.05 7.37
CA ARG A 21 -3.73 -25.18 7.97
C ARG A 21 -3.94 -24.22 9.15
N ALA A 22 -2.89 -23.89 9.91
CA ALA A 22 -3.02 -22.97 11.03
C ALA A 22 -3.22 -21.51 10.58
N THR A 23 -2.67 -21.11 9.42
CA THR A 23 -2.97 -19.80 8.81
C THR A 23 -4.42 -19.73 8.37
N ASP A 24 -4.94 -20.81 7.77
CA ASP A 24 -6.33 -20.85 7.33
C ASP A 24 -7.30 -20.75 8.50
N LEU A 25 -7.10 -21.55 9.54
CA LEU A 25 -7.95 -21.52 10.73
C LEU A 25 -7.92 -20.15 11.40
N PHE A 26 -6.75 -19.51 11.48
CA PHE A 26 -6.60 -18.16 12.00
C PHE A 26 -7.43 -17.13 11.21
N TYR A 27 -7.31 -17.11 9.88
CA TYR A 27 -8.06 -16.16 9.07
C TYR A 27 -9.56 -16.49 8.97
N LEU A 28 -9.96 -17.77 9.02
CA LEU A 28 -11.37 -18.16 9.07
C LEU A 28 -12.05 -17.63 10.33
N ASP A 29 -11.44 -17.82 11.51
CA ASP A 29 -11.98 -17.27 12.76
C ASP A 29 -12.06 -15.75 12.70
N LEU A 30 -10.96 -15.10 12.27
CA LEU A 30 -10.87 -13.66 12.21
C LEU A 30 -11.90 -13.05 11.24
N LEU A 31 -12.07 -13.63 10.05
CA LEU A 31 -13.06 -13.17 9.08
C LEU A 31 -14.50 -13.38 9.56
N ARG A 32 -14.80 -14.46 10.29
CA ARG A 32 -16.13 -14.67 10.89
C ARG A 32 -16.45 -13.56 11.90
N ARG A 33 -15.52 -13.28 12.81
CA ARG A 33 -15.66 -12.20 13.80
C ARG A 33 -15.82 -10.83 13.16
N ILE A 34 -15.00 -10.53 12.13
CA ILE A 34 -15.11 -9.27 11.39
C ILE A 34 -16.43 -9.18 10.64
N ARG A 35 -16.83 -10.23 9.92
CA ARG A 35 -18.09 -10.28 9.17
C ARG A 35 -19.26 -9.99 10.09
N ASP A 36 -19.35 -10.68 11.22
CA ASP A 36 -20.48 -10.56 12.15
C ASP A 36 -20.57 -9.13 12.72
N ALA A 37 -19.42 -8.58 13.15
CA ALA A 37 -19.35 -7.22 13.66
C ALA A 37 -19.67 -6.15 12.58
N VAL A 38 -19.23 -6.37 11.32
CA VAL A 38 -19.54 -5.48 10.19
C VAL A 38 -21.02 -5.54 9.82
N ILE A 39 -21.65 -6.71 9.81
CA ILE A 39 -23.08 -6.86 9.54
C ILE A 39 -23.91 -6.16 10.62
N GLU A 40 -23.55 -6.36 11.88
CA GLU A 40 -24.20 -5.71 13.01
C GLU A 40 -24.10 -4.18 12.92
N GLU A 41 -22.89 -3.65 12.68
CA GLU A 41 -22.69 -2.20 12.56
C GLU A 41 -23.35 -1.64 11.29
N ALA A 42 -23.34 -2.35 10.16
CA ALA A 42 -24.01 -1.89 8.95
C ALA A 42 -25.54 -1.84 9.12
N GLY A 43 -26.09 -2.82 9.84
CA GLY A 43 -27.52 -3.10 9.94
C GLY A 43 -28.03 -3.85 8.72
N GLU A 44 -28.74 -4.96 8.94
CA GLU A 44 -29.12 -5.91 7.88
C GLU A 44 -29.84 -5.27 6.69
N LYS A 45 -30.70 -4.27 6.93
CA LYS A 45 -31.48 -3.59 5.87
C LYS A 45 -30.63 -2.70 4.95
N ARG A 46 -29.40 -2.40 5.34
CA ARG A 46 -28.49 -1.49 4.61
C ARG A 46 -27.39 -2.21 3.86
N LEU A 47 -27.19 -3.50 4.11
CA LEU A 47 -26.14 -4.28 3.47
C LEU A 47 -26.76 -5.28 2.49
N LEU A 48 -26.41 -5.15 1.21
CA LEU A 48 -26.81 -6.13 0.20
C LEU A 48 -25.86 -7.34 0.24
N SER A 49 -24.54 -7.06 0.25
CA SER A 49 -23.50 -8.09 0.36
C SER A 49 -22.25 -7.55 1.04
N LEU A 50 -21.49 -8.43 1.69
CA LEU A 50 -20.14 -8.19 2.15
C LEU A 50 -19.17 -9.00 1.31
N VAL A 51 -18.20 -8.35 0.68
CA VAL A 51 -17.25 -8.98 -0.24
C VAL A 51 -15.83 -8.85 0.28
N LEU A 52 -15.09 -9.95 0.37
CA LEU A 52 -13.66 -10.00 0.60
C LEU A 52 -12.90 -9.84 -0.72
N SER A 53 -11.83 -9.05 -0.71
CA SER A 53 -10.90 -8.87 -1.84
C SER A 53 -9.45 -9.09 -1.39
N GLY A 54 -8.50 -8.72 -2.25
CA GLY A 54 -7.08 -8.72 -1.94
C GLY A 54 -6.48 -10.12 -1.85
N SER A 55 -5.34 -10.22 -1.17
CA SER A 55 -4.57 -11.49 -1.11
C SER A 55 -5.32 -12.60 -0.40
N LEU A 56 -6.17 -12.30 0.59
CA LEU A 56 -6.97 -13.33 1.26
C LEU A 56 -8.03 -13.93 0.35
N ALA A 57 -8.68 -13.11 -0.49
CA ALA A 57 -9.64 -13.62 -1.46
C ALA A 57 -8.96 -14.55 -2.49
N MET A 58 -7.73 -14.20 -2.91
CA MET A 58 -6.89 -15.03 -3.78
C MET A 58 -6.32 -16.29 -3.11
N GLY A 59 -6.40 -16.42 -1.79
CA GLY A 59 -5.73 -17.48 -1.03
C GLY A 59 -4.23 -17.26 -0.83
N GLU A 60 -3.71 -16.08 -1.14
CA GLU A 60 -2.32 -15.65 -0.91
C GLU A 60 -2.15 -14.98 0.48
N GLY A 61 -3.08 -15.25 1.39
CA GLY A 61 -3.01 -14.81 2.77
C GLY A 61 -1.83 -15.45 3.48
N CYS A 62 -1.13 -14.68 4.29
CA CYS A 62 -0.05 -15.21 5.12
C CYS A 62 -0.18 -14.69 6.54
N SER A 63 0.20 -15.52 7.51
CA SER A 63 0.30 -15.15 8.91
C SER A 63 1.58 -15.74 9.49
N TYR A 64 2.07 -15.16 10.57
CA TYR A 64 3.35 -15.54 11.15
C TYR A 64 3.23 -15.78 12.65
N PRO A 65 4.13 -16.60 13.23
CA PRO A 65 4.10 -16.87 14.67
C PRO A 65 4.18 -15.58 15.48
N ALA A 66 3.32 -15.46 16.50
CA ALA A 66 3.39 -14.39 17.48
C ALA A 66 4.36 -14.77 18.62
N PRO A 67 5.14 -13.82 19.16
CA PRO A 67 6.06 -14.06 20.28
C PRO A 67 5.38 -14.65 21.52
N GLU A 68 4.18 -14.16 21.82
CA GLU A 68 3.30 -14.57 22.92
C GLU A 68 2.55 -15.89 22.67
N GLY A 69 2.82 -16.57 21.55
CA GLY A 69 2.05 -17.71 21.09
C GLY A 69 0.86 -17.31 20.21
N GLY A 70 0.42 -18.21 19.34
CA GLY A 70 -0.60 -17.91 18.32
C GLY A 70 0.01 -17.30 17.05
N ARG A 71 -0.78 -16.47 16.35
CA ARG A 71 -0.39 -15.91 15.05
C ARG A 71 -0.71 -14.43 14.94
N ASN A 72 0.17 -13.72 14.23
CA ASN A 72 -0.04 -12.36 13.79
C ASN A 72 -0.42 -12.34 12.31
N PRO A 73 -1.32 -11.42 11.89
CA PRO A 73 -1.69 -11.27 10.50
C PRO A 73 -0.49 -10.73 9.70
N GLY A 74 -0.16 -11.41 8.61
CA GLY A 74 0.78 -10.93 7.60
C GLY A 74 0.07 -10.49 6.32
N SER A 75 -1.25 -10.38 6.32
CA SER A 75 -2.03 -9.89 5.20
C SER A 75 -3.13 -8.99 5.72
N ASP A 76 -3.33 -7.91 4.98
CA ASP A 76 -4.40 -6.94 5.20
C ASP A 76 -5.74 -7.58 4.79
N ILE A 77 -6.84 -7.12 5.39
CA ILE A 77 -8.20 -7.61 5.11
C ILE A 77 -8.98 -6.53 4.36
N ASP A 78 -9.17 -6.72 3.06
CA ASP A 78 -9.92 -5.79 2.22
C ASP A 78 -11.38 -6.22 2.09
N LEU A 79 -12.31 -5.44 2.66
CA LEU A 79 -13.74 -5.69 2.60
C LEU A 79 -14.48 -4.59 1.84
N TYR A 80 -15.42 -5.00 1.00
CA TYR A 80 -16.34 -4.13 0.27
C TYR A 80 -17.76 -4.41 0.74
N LEU A 81 -18.40 -3.41 1.33
CA LEU A 81 -19.80 -3.41 1.70
C LEU A 81 -20.60 -2.93 0.49
N VAL A 82 -21.36 -3.84 -0.12
CA VAL A 82 -22.27 -3.55 -1.23
C VAL A 82 -23.60 -3.08 -0.66
N THR A 83 -24.05 -1.90 -1.06
CA THR A 83 -25.32 -1.31 -0.61
C THR A 83 -26.05 -0.62 -1.75
N SER A 84 -27.28 -0.17 -1.51
CA SER A 84 -28.00 0.69 -2.46
C SER A 84 -27.40 2.09 -2.50
N GLU A 85 -27.56 2.80 -3.62
CA GLU A 85 -27.03 4.17 -3.80
C GLU A 85 -27.49 5.14 -2.69
N GLY A 86 -28.75 5.05 -2.28
CA GLY A 86 -29.31 5.90 -1.21
C GLY A 86 -28.65 5.71 0.16
N ASN A 87 -28.05 4.54 0.41
CA ASN A 87 -27.43 4.19 1.70
C ASN A 87 -25.90 4.35 1.69
N ALA A 88 -25.26 4.46 0.53
CA ALA A 88 -23.80 4.41 0.40
C ALA A 88 -23.06 5.49 1.20
N GLY A 89 -23.57 6.73 1.18
CA GLY A 89 -22.96 7.85 1.91
C GLY A 89 -23.03 7.68 3.43
N GLU A 90 -24.19 7.26 3.94
CA GLU A 90 -24.41 7.03 5.37
C GLU A 90 -23.58 5.84 5.87
N LEU A 91 -23.62 4.72 5.14
CA LEU A 91 -22.86 3.52 5.50
C LEU A 91 -21.36 3.81 5.48
N SER A 92 -20.86 4.56 4.50
CA SER A 92 -19.46 4.99 4.46
C SER A 92 -19.10 5.82 5.68
N ALA A 93 -19.94 6.80 6.06
CA ALA A 93 -19.71 7.61 7.26
C ALA A 93 -19.67 6.78 8.54
N ARG A 94 -20.54 5.78 8.65
CA ARG A 94 -20.61 4.87 9.79
C ARG A 94 -19.38 3.97 9.90
N MET A 95 -18.96 3.35 8.78
CA MET A 95 -17.78 2.48 8.73
C MET A 95 -16.48 3.21 9.07
N ARG A 96 -16.37 4.50 8.74
CA ARG A 96 -15.21 5.33 9.10
C ARG A 96 -14.94 5.35 10.61
N GLY A 97 -15.99 5.53 11.42
CA GLY A 97 -15.86 5.53 12.88
C GLY A 97 -15.76 4.14 13.50
N PHE A 98 -16.23 3.11 12.79
CA PHE A 98 -16.30 1.75 13.30
C PHE A 98 -14.96 1.03 13.30
N ARG A 99 -14.12 1.21 12.26
CA ARG A 99 -12.92 0.38 12.11
C ARG A 99 -12.01 0.40 13.34
N GLU A 100 -11.76 1.56 13.94
CA GLU A 100 -10.87 1.64 15.11
C GLU A 100 -11.44 0.90 16.32
N ARG A 101 -12.77 0.97 16.51
CA ARG A 101 -13.48 0.16 17.51
C ARG A 101 -13.38 -1.33 17.20
N LEU A 102 -13.54 -1.72 15.93
CA LEU A 102 -13.40 -3.10 15.47
C LEU A 102 -12.00 -3.65 15.77
N LEU A 103 -10.95 -2.94 15.36
CA LEU A 103 -9.56 -3.36 15.60
C LEU A 103 -9.27 -3.47 17.11
N SER A 104 -9.74 -2.51 17.90
CA SER A 104 -9.61 -2.55 19.36
C SER A 104 -10.34 -3.74 19.98
N ALA A 105 -11.55 -4.06 19.51
CA ALA A 105 -12.35 -5.18 20.01
C ALA A 105 -11.78 -6.54 19.60
N LEU A 106 -11.12 -6.62 18.45
CA LEU A 106 -10.48 -7.85 17.98
C LEU A 106 -9.21 -8.17 18.79
N GLY A 107 -8.51 -7.15 19.27
CA GLY A 107 -7.29 -7.31 20.08
C GLY A 107 -6.11 -7.90 19.30
N VAL A 108 -6.16 -7.91 17.96
CA VAL A 108 -5.13 -8.51 17.11
C VAL A 108 -4.09 -7.46 16.72
N ARG A 109 -2.87 -7.62 17.23
CA ARG A 109 -1.76 -6.71 16.94
C ARG A 109 -1.38 -6.78 15.45
N GLY A 110 -1.15 -5.62 14.85
CA GLY A 110 -0.71 -5.51 13.45
C GLY A 110 -1.79 -5.79 12.41
N LEU A 111 -3.03 -6.07 12.83
CA LEU A 111 -4.14 -6.26 11.92
C LEU A 111 -4.51 -4.95 11.21
N VAL A 112 -4.60 -5.03 9.89
CA VAL A 112 -5.16 -3.97 9.04
C VAL A 112 -6.43 -4.51 8.39
N VAL A 113 -7.52 -3.76 8.54
CA VAL A 113 -8.81 -4.05 7.90
C VAL A 113 -9.21 -2.81 7.12
N ASP A 114 -9.45 -2.91 5.82
CA ASP A 114 -9.99 -1.82 5.04
C ASP A 114 -11.46 -2.09 4.71
N LEU A 115 -12.31 -1.10 4.99
CA LEU A 115 -13.76 -1.17 4.82
C LEU A 115 -14.19 -0.17 3.74
N GLY A 116 -14.27 -0.64 2.49
CA GLY A 116 -14.80 0.11 1.35
C GLY A 116 -16.31 -0.01 1.26
N VAL A 117 -17.01 1.04 0.85
CA VAL A 117 -18.44 0.99 0.50
C VAL A 117 -18.58 1.15 -1.01
N THR A 118 -19.35 0.26 -1.61
CA THR A 118 -19.65 0.26 -3.05
C THR A 118 -21.13 -0.04 -3.31
N THR A 119 -21.51 0.02 -4.57
CA THR A 119 -22.88 -0.23 -5.04
C THR A 119 -22.84 -1.16 -6.25
N PRO A 120 -23.94 -1.87 -6.56
CA PRO A 120 -24.02 -2.70 -7.76
C PRO A 120 -23.65 -1.92 -9.04
N ASP A 121 -24.14 -0.68 -9.14
CA ASP A 121 -23.85 0.23 -10.25
C ASP A 121 -22.37 0.56 -10.40
N ARG A 122 -21.65 0.73 -9.28
CA ARG A 122 -20.19 0.96 -9.29
C ARG A 122 -19.44 -0.31 -9.64
N LEU A 123 -19.89 -1.47 -9.16
CA LEU A 123 -19.33 -2.77 -9.55
C LEU A 123 -19.50 -3.00 -11.06
N ALA A 124 -20.64 -2.63 -11.64
CA ALA A 124 -20.88 -2.71 -13.08
C ALA A 124 -20.05 -1.71 -13.92
N ARG A 125 -19.29 -0.80 -13.29
CA ARG A 125 -18.50 0.24 -13.95
C ARG A 125 -17.08 0.35 -13.36
N LEU A 126 -16.51 -0.78 -12.92
CA LEU A 126 -15.17 -0.80 -12.37
C LEU A 126 -14.15 -0.34 -13.43
N LYS A 127 -13.40 0.70 -13.10
CA LYS A 127 -12.29 1.18 -13.94
C LYS A 127 -11.06 0.29 -13.76
N PRO A 128 -10.17 0.19 -14.77
CA PRO A 128 -8.88 -0.47 -14.61
C PRO A 128 -8.07 0.11 -13.44
N SER A 129 -7.84 -0.72 -12.44
CA SER A 129 -6.92 -0.49 -11.33
C SER A 129 -6.52 -1.84 -10.74
N VAL A 130 -5.43 -1.91 -9.98
CA VAL A 130 -5.02 -3.15 -9.32
C VAL A 130 -6.13 -3.68 -8.42
N ALA A 131 -6.69 -2.84 -7.55
CA ALA A 131 -7.73 -3.25 -6.60
C ALA A 131 -9.01 -3.76 -7.30
N ASN A 132 -9.44 -3.08 -8.37
CA ASN A 132 -10.64 -3.47 -9.11
C ASN A 132 -10.44 -4.78 -9.89
N CYS A 133 -9.26 -4.98 -10.49
CA CYS A 133 -8.93 -6.24 -11.15
C CYS A 133 -8.97 -7.41 -10.15
N LEU A 134 -8.40 -7.21 -8.95
CA LEU A 134 -8.42 -8.22 -7.90
C LEU A 134 -9.84 -8.51 -7.40
N LEU A 135 -10.63 -7.45 -7.15
CA LEU A 135 -12.03 -7.57 -6.69
C LEU A 135 -12.88 -8.35 -7.71
N ALA A 136 -12.82 -7.97 -8.98
CA ALA A 136 -13.66 -8.56 -10.02
C ALA A 136 -13.31 -10.02 -10.34
N ARG A 137 -12.03 -10.40 -10.22
CA ARG A 137 -11.53 -11.75 -10.57
C ARG A 137 -11.53 -12.72 -9.40
N HIS A 138 -11.26 -12.23 -8.20
CA HIS A 138 -10.98 -13.08 -7.04
C HIS A 138 -11.85 -12.78 -5.83
N GLY A 139 -12.71 -11.75 -5.90
CA GLY A 139 -13.57 -11.37 -4.79
C GLY A 139 -14.44 -12.54 -4.30
N LYS A 140 -14.68 -12.59 -3.00
CA LYS A 140 -15.48 -13.63 -2.34
C LYS A 140 -16.59 -13.01 -1.52
N VAL A 141 -17.84 -13.40 -1.76
CA VAL A 141 -18.97 -12.95 -0.94
C VAL A 141 -18.92 -13.66 0.42
N LEU A 142 -18.78 -12.90 1.51
CA LEU A 142 -18.79 -13.38 2.89
C LEU A 142 -20.20 -13.44 3.49
N ALA A 143 -21.11 -12.60 2.99
CA ALA A 143 -22.51 -12.53 3.42
C ALA A 143 -23.36 -11.81 2.36
N GLY A 144 -24.67 -12.09 2.35
CA GLY A 144 -25.64 -11.45 1.45
C GLY A 144 -25.88 -12.23 0.16
N ASP A 145 -26.12 -11.51 -0.94
CA ASP A 145 -26.34 -12.10 -2.27
C ASP A 145 -25.04 -12.74 -2.81
N PRO A 146 -24.98 -14.07 -3.02
CA PRO A 146 -23.81 -14.76 -3.55
C PRO A 146 -23.46 -14.33 -4.97
N GLU A 147 -24.38 -13.71 -5.71
CA GLU A 147 -24.20 -13.26 -7.09
C GLU A 147 -23.85 -11.78 -7.20
N ALA A 148 -23.55 -11.10 -6.09
CA ALA A 148 -23.25 -9.67 -6.07
C ALA A 148 -22.05 -9.26 -6.95
N LEU A 149 -21.16 -10.19 -7.27
CA LEU A 149 -20.03 -9.96 -8.18
C LEU A 149 -20.27 -10.42 -9.62
N ARG A 150 -21.41 -11.06 -9.91
CA ARG A 150 -21.72 -11.59 -11.25
C ARG A 150 -21.81 -10.47 -12.29
N SER A 151 -22.36 -9.32 -11.91
CA SER A 151 -22.49 -8.13 -12.76
C SER A 151 -21.29 -7.19 -12.68
N ALA A 152 -20.24 -7.54 -11.92
CA ALA A 152 -19.07 -6.68 -11.82
C ALA A 152 -18.30 -6.66 -13.14
N GLU A 153 -17.95 -5.46 -13.60
CA GLU A 153 -17.07 -5.24 -14.74
C GLU A 153 -15.69 -5.88 -14.46
N ARG A 154 -15.07 -6.47 -15.47
CA ARG A 154 -13.82 -7.23 -15.33
C ARG A 154 -12.71 -6.54 -16.12
N PRO A 155 -12.15 -5.43 -15.61
CA PRO A 155 -11.11 -4.70 -16.33
C PRO A 155 -9.92 -5.60 -16.65
N ASP A 156 -9.28 -5.33 -17.81
CA ASP A 156 -8.05 -6.01 -18.18
C ASP A 156 -6.86 -5.43 -17.37
N PRO A 157 -6.06 -6.27 -16.68
CA PRO A 157 -4.77 -5.91 -16.11
C PRO A 157 -3.86 -5.11 -17.04
N GLY A 158 -3.92 -5.34 -18.36
CA GLY A 158 -3.15 -4.60 -19.36
C GLY A 158 -3.60 -3.14 -19.54
N GLU A 159 -4.83 -2.81 -19.14
CA GLU A 159 -5.40 -1.46 -19.24
C GLU A 159 -5.17 -0.62 -17.98
N ILE A 160 -4.57 -1.19 -16.93
CA ILE A 160 -4.24 -0.42 -15.73
C ILE A 160 -3.27 0.71 -16.11
N PRO A 161 -3.60 1.98 -15.80
CA PRO A 161 -2.75 3.10 -16.16
C PRO A 161 -1.34 2.97 -15.58
N ALA A 162 -0.31 3.29 -16.37
CA ALA A 162 1.08 3.30 -15.89
C ALA A 162 1.28 4.20 -14.66
N ARG A 163 0.46 5.26 -14.56
CA ARG A 163 0.36 6.16 -13.40
C ARG A 163 0.09 5.42 -12.09
N ASP A 164 -0.73 4.37 -12.10
CA ASP A 164 -1.01 3.57 -10.90
C ASP A 164 0.26 2.85 -10.42
N GLY A 165 1.07 2.34 -11.35
CA GLY A 165 2.37 1.73 -11.03
C GLY A 165 3.33 2.74 -10.38
N PHE A 166 3.37 3.97 -10.90
CA PHE A 166 4.16 5.04 -10.27
C PHE A 166 3.64 5.44 -8.89
N LEU A 167 2.32 5.51 -8.70
CA LEU A 167 1.71 5.81 -7.39
C LEU A 167 1.95 4.69 -6.37
N LEU A 168 1.89 3.44 -6.79
CA LEU A 168 2.24 2.29 -5.95
C LEU A 168 3.70 2.37 -5.49
N LEU A 169 4.63 2.62 -6.42
CA LEU A 169 6.05 2.80 -6.10
C LEU A 169 6.26 3.95 -5.11
N SER A 170 5.55 5.06 -5.32
CA SER A 170 5.62 6.25 -4.47
C SER A 170 5.06 6.01 -3.07
N ASN A 171 3.97 5.26 -2.96
CA ASN A 171 3.44 4.79 -1.68
C ASN A 171 4.45 3.96 -0.93
N ARG A 172 5.07 2.97 -1.59
CA ARG A 172 6.10 2.13 -0.96
C ARG A 172 7.32 2.93 -0.54
N THR A 173 7.71 3.93 -1.31
CA THR A 173 8.82 4.83 -0.97
C THR A 173 8.52 5.64 0.29
N ALA A 174 7.31 6.18 0.41
CA ALA A 174 6.89 6.94 1.60
C ALA A 174 6.73 6.04 2.84
N GLU A 175 6.18 4.83 2.67
CA GLU A 175 6.09 3.82 3.73
C GLU A 175 7.47 3.38 4.21
N ASP A 176 8.41 3.13 3.31
CA ASP A 176 9.79 2.77 3.65
C ASP A 176 10.48 3.85 4.49
N LEU A 177 10.17 5.13 4.24
CA LEU A 177 10.65 6.23 5.09
C LEU A 177 10.04 6.20 6.49
N VAL A 178 8.74 5.92 6.63
CA VAL A 178 8.13 5.77 7.97
C VAL A 178 8.81 4.65 8.73
N GLU A 179 8.97 3.52 8.06
CA GLU A 179 9.39 2.26 8.67
C GLU A 179 10.90 2.07 8.73
N PHE A 180 11.69 3.03 8.23
CA PHE A 180 13.14 2.93 8.20
C PHE A 180 13.69 2.59 9.59
N ARG A 181 14.27 1.38 9.65
CA ARG A 181 14.91 0.77 10.81
C ARG A 181 16.14 0.02 10.33
N ILE A 182 17.20 0.07 11.14
CA ILE A 182 18.45 -0.65 10.87
C ILE A 182 18.36 -1.97 11.62
N GLY A 183 17.66 -2.92 11.01
CA GLY A 183 17.46 -4.26 11.57
C GLY A 183 16.29 -4.38 12.56
N PRO A 184 16.02 -5.61 13.03
CA PRO A 184 15.00 -5.87 14.03
C PRO A 184 15.41 -5.29 15.39
N SER A 185 14.47 -4.66 16.09
CA SER A 185 14.70 -4.05 17.40
C SER A 185 14.78 -5.08 18.53
N ASP A 186 14.14 -6.23 18.34
CA ASP A 186 14.10 -7.35 19.26
C ASP A 186 13.72 -8.64 18.50
N PRO A 187 13.96 -9.84 19.07
CA PRO A 187 13.59 -11.11 18.44
C PRO A 187 12.08 -11.26 18.19
N ALA A 188 11.25 -10.63 19.02
CA ALA A 188 9.79 -10.70 18.93
C ALA A 188 9.23 -9.93 17.71
N GLY A 189 9.91 -8.86 17.29
CA GLY A 189 9.59 -8.05 16.13
C GLY A 189 10.34 -8.44 14.86
N GLU A 190 11.20 -9.45 14.91
CA GLU A 190 12.08 -9.78 13.79
C GLU A 190 11.31 -10.17 12.54
N TRP A 191 10.28 -11.02 12.67
CA TRP A 191 9.47 -11.37 11.52
C TRP A 191 8.74 -10.17 10.93
N ALA A 192 8.15 -9.32 11.79
CA ALA A 192 7.45 -8.13 11.35
C ALA A 192 8.39 -7.15 10.61
N PHE A 193 9.66 -7.10 11.00
CA PHE A 193 10.68 -6.33 10.29
C PHE A 193 10.96 -6.91 8.89
N TRP A 194 11.28 -8.20 8.80
CA TRP A 194 11.60 -8.85 7.52
C TRP A 194 10.42 -8.90 6.56
N TYR A 195 9.22 -9.13 7.10
CA TYR A 195 7.99 -9.12 6.33
C TYR A 195 7.79 -7.78 5.61
N ARG A 196 8.03 -6.65 6.30
CA ARG A 196 7.91 -5.31 5.70
C ARG A 196 8.97 -5.03 4.65
N PHE A 197 10.20 -5.46 4.92
CA PHE A 197 11.27 -5.40 3.93
C PHE A 197 10.86 -6.17 2.66
N GLY A 198 10.39 -7.41 2.81
CA GLY A 198 9.92 -8.23 1.70
C GLY A 198 8.69 -7.67 0.99
N LYS A 199 7.72 -7.13 1.73
CA LYS A 199 6.54 -6.44 1.18
C LYS A 199 6.97 -5.31 0.26
N THR A 200 7.93 -4.49 0.70
CA THR A 200 8.48 -3.41 -0.13
C THR A 200 9.09 -3.94 -1.42
N VAL A 201 9.94 -4.96 -1.38
CA VAL A 201 10.55 -5.53 -2.60
C VAL A 201 9.50 -6.10 -3.57
N ARG A 202 8.51 -6.83 -3.06
CA ARG A 202 7.39 -7.37 -3.88
C ARG A 202 6.56 -6.27 -4.53
N ASP A 203 6.25 -5.22 -3.77
CA ASP A 203 5.42 -4.13 -4.26
C ASP A 203 6.18 -3.22 -5.24
N ILE A 204 7.53 -3.13 -5.15
CA ILE A 204 8.36 -2.53 -6.20
C ILE A 204 8.23 -3.34 -7.50
N GLY A 205 8.27 -4.68 -7.43
CA GLY A 205 8.10 -5.54 -8.62
C GLY A 205 6.71 -5.39 -9.24
N THR A 206 5.68 -5.36 -8.39
CA THR A 206 4.30 -5.09 -8.80
C THR A 206 4.17 -3.71 -9.46
N SER A 207 4.78 -2.68 -8.88
CA SER A 207 4.78 -1.33 -9.43
C SER A 207 5.43 -1.26 -10.80
N ALA A 208 6.53 -1.98 -11.01
CA ALA A 208 7.21 -2.06 -12.30
C ALA A 208 6.33 -2.74 -13.36
N LEU A 209 5.73 -3.88 -13.01
CA LEU A 209 4.81 -4.60 -13.90
C LEU A 209 3.59 -3.75 -14.27
N VAL A 210 2.98 -3.03 -13.33
CA VAL A 210 1.85 -2.11 -13.62
C VAL A 210 2.30 -0.96 -14.52
N ALA A 211 3.40 -0.28 -14.18
CA ALA A 211 3.92 0.84 -14.97
C ALA A 211 4.28 0.45 -16.41
N GLY A 212 4.62 -0.81 -16.64
CA GLY A 212 4.92 -1.36 -17.97
C GLY A 212 3.80 -2.19 -18.59
N GLY A 213 2.55 -2.07 -18.12
CA GLY A 213 1.38 -2.72 -18.73
C GLY A 213 1.41 -4.25 -18.71
N SER A 214 2.15 -4.84 -17.77
CA SER A 214 2.37 -6.29 -17.64
C SER A 214 1.90 -6.83 -16.30
N PHE A 215 0.97 -6.14 -15.64
CA PHE A 215 0.41 -6.57 -14.37
C PHE A 215 -0.22 -7.97 -14.49
N ARG A 216 -0.09 -8.74 -13.42
CA ARG A 216 -0.74 -10.03 -13.22
C ARG A 216 -1.42 -10.04 -11.86
N PRO A 217 -2.67 -10.49 -11.73
CA PRO A 217 -3.39 -10.50 -10.46
C PRO A 217 -2.67 -11.30 -9.37
N ALA A 218 -2.37 -12.58 -9.65
CA ALA A 218 -1.75 -13.47 -8.68
C ALA A 218 -0.26 -13.15 -8.50
N MET A 219 0.23 -13.26 -7.28
CA MET A 219 1.64 -13.08 -6.93
C MET A 219 2.55 -14.07 -7.66
N ARG A 220 2.15 -15.35 -7.79
CA ARG A 220 2.93 -16.35 -8.55
C ARG A 220 3.10 -15.96 -10.00
N GLU A 221 2.03 -15.45 -10.62
CA GLU A 221 2.06 -14.98 -11.99
C GLU A 221 2.94 -13.73 -12.13
N ARG A 222 2.91 -12.81 -11.16
CA ARG A 222 3.82 -11.65 -11.13
C ARG A 222 5.26 -12.08 -11.02
N ASP A 223 5.55 -13.04 -10.16
CA ASP A 223 6.90 -13.56 -9.96
C ASP A 223 7.45 -14.20 -11.24
N GLY A 224 6.64 -15.05 -11.90
CA GLY A 224 7.00 -15.64 -13.18
C GLY A 224 7.16 -14.61 -14.31
N ALA A 225 6.38 -13.53 -14.31
CA ALA A 225 6.42 -12.51 -15.36
C ALA A 225 7.57 -11.51 -15.22
N LEU A 226 8.06 -11.25 -14.00
CA LEU A 226 9.04 -10.20 -13.73
C LEU A 226 10.38 -10.39 -14.47
N PRO A 227 11.00 -11.58 -14.55
CA PRO A 227 12.26 -11.76 -15.27
C PRO A 227 12.18 -11.41 -16.76
N ASP A 228 11.13 -11.87 -17.45
CA ASP A 228 10.90 -11.55 -18.87
C ASP A 228 10.63 -10.06 -19.07
N PHE A 229 9.85 -9.48 -18.18
CA PHE A 229 9.58 -8.05 -18.16
C PHE A 229 10.87 -7.23 -18.05
N LEU A 230 11.74 -7.55 -17.08
CA LEU A 230 12.99 -6.82 -16.86
C LEU A 230 13.92 -6.91 -18.08
N ARG A 231 14.01 -8.08 -18.73
CA ARG A 231 14.78 -8.25 -19.98
C ARG A 231 14.22 -7.41 -21.12
N ARG A 232 12.90 -7.45 -21.32
CA ARG A 232 12.22 -6.70 -22.40
C ARG A 232 12.41 -5.19 -22.25
N GLU A 233 12.37 -4.68 -21.03
CA GLU A 233 12.56 -3.26 -20.73
C GLU A 233 14.05 -2.87 -20.58
N GLY A 234 14.98 -3.82 -20.69
CA GLY A 234 16.43 -3.59 -20.52
C GLY A 234 16.84 -3.19 -19.10
N LEU A 235 16.03 -3.53 -18.10
CA LEU A 235 16.23 -3.18 -16.68
C LEU A 235 17.06 -4.23 -15.93
N ASP A 236 17.14 -5.45 -16.46
CA ASP A 236 17.88 -6.57 -15.87
C ASP A 236 19.38 -6.26 -15.68
N ARG A 237 19.99 -5.54 -16.63
CA ARG A 237 21.40 -5.13 -16.52
C ARG A 237 21.65 -4.13 -15.40
N SER A 238 20.71 -3.21 -15.18
CA SER A 238 20.81 -2.18 -14.14
C SER A 238 20.36 -2.70 -12.76
N LEU A 239 19.55 -3.75 -12.74
CA LEU A 239 18.97 -4.34 -11.54
C LEU A 239 19.19 -5.88 -11.51
N PRO A 240 20.45 -6.37 -11.57
CA PRO A 240 20.75 -7.78 -11.82
C PRO A 240 20.21 -8.74 -10.76
N ASN A 241 20.04 -8.28 -9.52
CA ASN A 241 19.55 -9.09 -8.40
C ASN A 241 18.04 -8.97 -8.16
N PHE A 242 17.35 -8.10 -8.89
CA PHE A 242 15.99 -7.71 -8.52
C PHE A 242 14.98 -8.84 -8.69
N ALA A 243 15.02 -9.57 -9.81
CA ALA A 243 14.16 -10.73 -10.00
C ALA A 243 14.38 -11.81 -8.92
N GLY A 244 15.64 -12.09 -8.56
CA GLY A 244 15.96 -13.07 -7.53
C GLY A 244 15.58 -12.65 -6.11
N ASP A 245 15.69 -11.36 -5.78
CA ASP A 245 15.20 -10.83 -4.51
C ASP A 245 13.66 -10.80 -4.46
N HIS A 246 13.00 -10.43 -5.56
CA HIS A 246 11.54 -10.46 -5.68
C HIS A 246 10.99 -11.88 -5.47
N SER A 247 11.53 -12.86 -6.21
CA SER A 247 11.09 -14.26 -6.14
C SER A 247 11.28 -14.86 -4.76
N PHE A 248 12.42 -14.57 -4.12
CA PHE A 248 12.64 -14.95 -2.73
C PHE A 248 11.53 -14.41 -1.82
N TRP A 249 11.20 -13.12 -1.91
CA TRP A 249 10.18 -12.54 -1.05
C TRP A 249 8.75 -12.97 -1.40
N CYS A 250 8.47 -13.33 -2.66
CA CYS A 250 7.22 -13.99 -3.04
C CYS A 250 7.10 -15.36 -2.35
N ALA A 251 8.15 -16.19 -2.41
CA ALA A 251 8.19 -17.47 -1.71
C ALA A 251 7.99 -17.31 -0.19
N GLN A 252 8.64 -16.32 0.44
CA GLN A 252 8.48 -16.04 1.87
C GLN A 252 7.07 -15.53 2.25
N LYS A 253 6.31 -14.96 1.30
CA LYS A 253 4.90 -14.66 1.55
C LYS A 253 4.06 -15.93 1.58
N GLU A 254 4.28 -16.84 0.63
CA GLU A 254 3.51 -18.07 0.54
C GLU A 254 3.81 -19.02 1.68
N LYS A 255 5.10 -19.20 1.97
CA LYS A 255 5.59 -20.07 3.03
C LYS A 255 6.61 -19.31 3.89
N PRO A 256 6.14 -18.55 4.89
CA PRO A 256 6.98 -17.90 5.88
C PRO A 256 8.05 -18.82 6.47
N ASP A 257 9.33 -18.51 6.25
CA ASP A 257 10.47 -19.23 6.83
C ASP A 257 11.55 -18.25 7.34
N LEU A 258 11.60 -18.05 8.66
CA LEU A 258 12.58 -17.14 9.27
C LEU A 258 13.99 -17.69 9.23
N GLY A 259 14.15 -19.02 9.19
CA GLY A 259 15.45 -19.66 9.00
C GLY A 259 16.05 -19.26 7.66
N ALA A 260 15.28 -19.42 6.58
CA ALA A 260 15.71 -19.03 5.23
C ALA A 260 16.00 -17.52 5.10
N VAL A 261 15.20 -16.67 5.76
CA VAL A 261 15.44 -15.22 5.80
C VAL A 261 16.73 -14.88 6.55
N ARG A 262 16.97 -15.50 7.71
CA ARG A 262 18.20 -15.32 8.50
C ARG A 262 19.44 -15.86 7.79
N GLU A 263 19.32 -16.99 7.09
CA GLU A 263 20.41 -17.52 6.27
C GLU A 263 20.80 -16.53 5.17
N ARG A 264 19.81 -15.95 4.49
CA ARG A 264 20.06 -15.01 3.39
C ARG A 264 20.49 -13.61 3.84
N TYR A 265 19.96 -13.11 4.96
CA TYR A 265 20.10 -11.70 5.37
C TYR A 265 20.51 -11.48 6.82
N GLY A 266 20.59 -12.52 7.65
CA GLY A 266 20.81 -12.41 9.10
C GLY A 266 22.24 -11.96 9.47
N ALA A 267 23.22 -12.15 8.59
CA ALA A 267 24.52 -11.52 8.75
C ALA A 267 24.41 -10.01 8.51
N SER A 268 24.95 -9.17 9.41
CA SER A 268 24.82 -7.70 9.32
C SER A 268 25.30 -7.12 7.98
N GLY A 269 26.31 -7.75 7.36
CA GLY A 269 26.76 -7.39 6.01
C GLY A 269 25.73 -7.69 4.92
N ALA A 270 25.07 -8.85 5.00
CA ALA A 270 24.04 -9.27 4.04
C ALA A 270 22.78 -8.40 4.15
N PHE A 271 22.37 -8.00 5.36
CA PHE A 271 21.28 -7.05 5.54
C PHE A 271 21.59 -5.67 4.93
N ARG A 272 22.75 -5.09 5.24
CA ARG A 272 23.17 -3.80 4.67
C ARG A 272 23.18 -3.85 3.15
N GLU A 273 23.68 -4.95 2.60
CA GLU A 273 23.67 -5.18 1.16
C GLU A 273 22.25 -5.25 0.60
N ALA A 274 21.34 -6.02 1.22
CA ALA A 274 19.95 -6.10 0.79
C ALA A 274 19.27 -4.73 0.84
N HIS A 275 19.51 -3.95 1.89
CA HIS A 275 18.98 -2.59 2.01
C HIS A 275 19.52 -1.67 0.91
N ARG A 276 20.81 -1.75 0.62
CA ARG A 276 21.45 -1.03 -0.50
C ARG A 276 20.80 -1.40 -1.83
N ARG A 277 20.56 -2.69 -2.07
CA ARG A 277 19.86 -3.16 -3.29
C ARG A 277 18.43 -2.65 -3.38
N LYS A 278 17.64 -2.75 -2.30
CA LYS A 278 16.27 -2.20 -2.23
C LYS A 278 16.26 -0.69 -2.57
N ARG A 279 17.18 0.09 -2.00
CA ARG A 279 17.33 1.52 -2.35
C ARG A 279 17.68 1.71 -3.82
N ALA A 280 18.62 0.92 -4.36
CA ALA A 280 18.94 0.97 -5.79
C ALA A 280 17.72 0.69 -6.67
N TYR A 281 16.86 -0.27 -6.29
CA TYR A 281 15.60 -0.55 -6.98
C TYR A 281 14.68 0.66 -6.99
N LEU A 282 14.45 1.30 -5.84
CA LEU A 282 13.63 2.52 -5.73
C LEU A 282 14.19 3.67 -6.56
N THR A 283 15.48 3.97 -6.40
CA THR A 283 16.17 5.08 -7.07
C THR A 283 16.18 4.89 -8.59
N PHE A 284 16.36 3.66 -9.07
CA PHE A 284 16.42 3.38 -10.50
C PHE A 284 15.04 3.25 -11.15
N LEU A 285 14.08 2.60 -10.48
CA LEU A 285 12.73 2.41 -11.05
C LEU A 285 11.90 3.69 -11.01
N ARG A 286 12.17 4.63 -10.09
CA ARG A 286 11.46 5.92 -10.06
C ARG A 286 11.54 6.68 -11.40
N PRO A 287 12.72 7.05 -11.95
CA PRO A 287 12.79 7.74 -13.24
C PRO A 287 12.11 6.98 -14.36
N TRP A 288 12.29 5.66 -14.38
CA TRP A 288 11.71 4.79 -15.41
C TRP A 288 10.17 4.77 -15.33
N ALA A 289 9.61 4.49 -14.15
CA ALA A 289 8.16 4.43 -13.93
C ALA A 289 7.50 5.79 -14.16
N ARG A 290 8.19 6.87 -13.78
CA ARG A 290 7.76 8.24 -14.07
C ARG A 290 7.68 8.51 -15.57
N LYS A 291 8.73 8.16 -16.33
CA LYS A 291 8.75 8.32 -17.78
C LYS A 291 7.60 7.54 -18.43
N LYS A 292 7.30 6.33 -17.94
CA LYS A 292 6.16 5.52 -18.42
C LYS A 292 4.81 6.18 -18.09
N ALA A 293 4.66 6.73 -16.88
CA ALA A 293 3.42 7.34 -16.43
C ALA A 293 3.12 8.69 -17.09
N PHE A 294 4.13 9.55 -17.27
CA PHE A 294 3.94 10.97 -17.61
C PHE A 294 4.70 11.42 -18.87
N GLY A 295 5.51 10.56 -19.48
CA GLY A 295 6.35 10.90 -20.63
C GLY A 295 7.58 11.77 -20.33
N THR A 296 7.79 12.22 -19.08
CA THR A 296 8.88 13.15 -18.73
C THR A 296 9.95 12.53 -17.80
N PRO A 297 11.26 12.86 -18.01
CA PRO A 297 12.33 12.51 -17.08
C PRO A 297 12.35 13.39 -15.80
N ILE A 298 13.21 13.04 -14.82
CA ILE A 298 13.33 13.68 -13.49
C ILE A 298 13.82 15.14 -13.57
N GLY A 299 13.32 16.03 -12.68
CA GLY A 299 13.86 17.38 -12.45
C GLY A 299 12.82 18.35 -11.87
N ALA A 300 13.06 19.66 -11.90
CA ALA A 300 12.04 20.68 -11.57
C ALA A 300 10.76 20.57 -12.43
N ALA A 301 10.90 19.97 -13.63
CA ALA A 301 9.80 19.53 -14.49
C ALA A 301 8.90 18.44 -13.86
N ALA A 302 9.29 17.86 -12.72
CA ALA A 302 8.55 16.80 -12.06
C ALA A 302 7.22 17.27 -11.48
N LEU A 303 7.24 18.37 -10.70
CA LEU A 303 6.01 18.97 -10.21
C LEU A 303 5.19 19.54 -11.37
N GLU A 304 5.84 19.96 -12.45
CA GLU A 304 5.17 20.49 -13.64
C GLU A 304 4.42 19.42 -14.45
N ALA A 305 4.97 18.20 -14.57
CA ALA A 305 4.28 17.06 -15.17
C ALA A 305 3.07 16.62 -14.31
N ILE A 306 3.20 16.64 -12.98
CA ILE A 306 2.07 16.41 -12.06
C ILE A 306 1.04 17.55 -12.20
N ARG A 307 1.51 18.80 -12.38
CA ARG A 307 0.67 19.98 -12.57
C ARG A 307 -0.19 19.90 -13.82
N SER A 308 0.34 19.37 -14.93
CA SER A 308 -0.41 19.24 -16.19
C SER A 308 -1.53 18.21 -16.13
N GLU A 309 -1.42 17.20 -15.26
CA GLU A 309 -2.43 16.14 -15.18
C GLU A 309 -3.54 16.40 -14.16
N ASP A 310 -3.22 17.02 -13.02
CA ASP A 310 -4.24 17.32 -12.02
C ASP A 310 -4.96 18.62 -12.40
N PRO A 311 -6.30 18.64 -12.58
CA PRO A 311 -7.00 19.90 -12.78
C PRO A 311 -6.84 20.82 -11.57
N LEU A 312 -6.78 22.14 -11.78
CA LEU A 312 -6.70 23.14 -10.69
C LEU A 312 -7.78 22.91 -9.62
N ARG A 313 -9.00 22.55 -10.05
CA ARG A 313 -10.12 22.23 -9.15
C ARG A 313 -9.79 21.06 -8.23
N ARG A 314 -9.13 20.00 -8.73
CA ARG A 314 -8.71 18.84 -7.92
C ARG A 314 -7.68 19.27 -6.89
N ARG A 315 -6.64 20.01 -7.31
CA ARG A 315 -5.61 20.54 -6.39
C ARG A 315 -6.22 21.40 -5.28
N ALA A 316 -7.05 22.38 -5.65
CA ALA A 316 -7.72 23.26 -4.70
C ALA A 316 -8.58 22.46 -3.71
N ARG A 317 -9.37 21.48 -4.20
CA ARG A 317 -10.19 20.61 -3.35
C ARG A 317 -9.34 19.76 -2.40
N SER A 318 -8.23 19.19 -2.86
CA SER A 318 -7.34 18.39 -2.01
C SER A 318 -6.71 19.24 -0.90
N TRP A 319 -6.22 20.44 -1.22
CA TRP A 319 -5.67 21.36 -0.23
C TRP A 319 -6.74 21.88 0.75
N ALA A 320 -7.94 22.22 0.27
CA ALA A 320 -9.06 22.61 1.13
C ALA A 320 -9.50 21.48 2.06
N GLY A 321 -9.59 20.24 1.53
CA GLY A 321 -9.90 19.05 2.30
C GLY A 321 -8.90 18.81 3.43
N ARG A 322 -7.62 19.06 3.16
CA ARG A 322 -6.54 19.01 4.16
C ARG A 322 -6.69 20.08 5.23
N VAL A 323 -6.90 21.35 4.86
CA VAL A 323 -7.12 22.45 5.82
C VAL A 323 -8.31 22.16 6.73
N ARG A 324 -9.39 21.61 6.16
CA ARG A 324 -10.57 21.23 6.93
C ARG A 324 -10.29 20.12 7.95
N ARG A 325 -9.42 19.16 7.63
CA ARG A 325 -9.09 18.02 8.51
C ARG A 325 -8.08 18.38 9.59
N ASN A 326 -7.05 19.14 9.23
CA ASN A 326 -5.89 19.38 10.10
C ASN A 326 -5.81 20.80 10.66
N GLY A 327 -6.75 21.68 10.28
CA GLY A 327 -6.74 23.10 10.62
C GLY A 327 -5.76 23.92 9.79
N ALA A 328 -5.84 25.25 9.92
CA ALA A 328 -4.96 26.19 9.22
C ALA A 328 -3.51 26.16 9.75
N SER A 329 -3.30 25.68 10.97
CA SER A 329 -1.96 25.50 11.57
C SER A 329 -1.13 24.44 10.86
N ALA A 330 -1.74 23.55 10.08
CA ALA A 330 -1.06 22.54 9.27
C ALA A 330 -0.49 23.09 7.95
N LEU A 331 -0.62 24.41 7.69
CA LEU A 331 -0.11 25.04 6.48
C LEU A 331 1.37 25.42 6.63
N PRO A 332 2.20 25.19 5.61
CA PRO A 332 3.64 25.48 5.65
C PRO A 332 3.97 26.99 5.50
N GLY A 333 3.08 27.86 5.97
CA GLY A 333 3.04 29.30 5.66
C GLY A 333 2.28 29.61 4.37
N TRP A 334 1.62 30.77 4.29
CA TRP A 334 0.71 31.11 3.20
C TRP A 334 1.40 31.15 1.82
N ALA A 335 2.61 31.73 1.74
CA ALA A 335 3.33 31.87 0.47
C ALA A 335 3.72 30.51 -0.11
N ARG A 336 4.23 29.61 0.74
CA ARG A 336 4.57 28.24 0.36
C ARG A 336 3.34 27.41 0.04
N PHE A 337 2.26 27.56 0.82
CA PHE A 337 0.99 26.91 0.55
C PHE A 337 0.47 27.27 -0.84
N LEU A 338 0.48 28.55 -1.22
CA LEU A 338 0.06 28.97 -2.56
C LEU A 338 0.98 28.37 -3.63
N ALA A 339 2.31 28.48 -3.46
CA ALA A 339 3.27 27.94 -4.43
C ALA A 339 3.07 26.43 -4.67
N LEU A 340 2.90 25.65 -3.60
CA LEU A 340 2.65 24.21 -3.68
C LEU A 340 1.23 23.91 -4.20
N GLY A 341 0.24 24.71 -3.82
CA GLY A 341 -1.16 24.61 -4.26
C GLY A 341 -1.34 24.72 -5.76
N PHE A 342 -0.56 25.59 -6.39
CA PHE A 342 -0.53 25.71 -7.86
C PHE A 342 0.26 24.59 -8.53
N ALA A 343 1.26 24.03 -7.84
CA ALA A 343 2.15 23.02 -8.41
C ALA A 343 1.55 21.61 -8.37
N ALA A 344 1.02 21.16 -7.24
CA ALA A 344 0.60 19.76 -7.07
C ALA A 344 -0.48 19.58 -5.99
N THR A 345 -1.09 18.40 -5.97
CA THR A 345 -1.84 17.96 -4.79
C THR A 345 -0.89 17.75 -3.61
N PRO A 346 -1.36 17.85 -2.35
CA PRO A 346 -0.53 17.58 -1.17
C PRO A 346 0.16 16.21 -1.25
N LEU A 347 -0.59 15.19 -1.66
CA LEU A 347 -0.09 13.81 -1.72
C LEU A 347 1.02 13.64 -2.77
N ALA A 348 0.83 14.19 -3.96
CA ALA A 348 1.84 14.11 -5.01
C ALA A 348 3.13 14.86 -4.62
N ALA A 349 3.01 16.03 -3.97
CA ALA A 349 4.17 16.74 -3.43
C ALA A 349 4.90 15.94 -2.34
N ASN A 350 4.16 15.22 -1.49
CA ASN A 350 4.76 14.34 -0.48
C ASN A 350 5.50 13.16 -1.09
N TYR A 351 4.95 12.53 -2.12
CA TYR A 351 5.61 11.44 -2.83
C TYR A 351 6.92 11.88 -3.47
N GLU A 352 6.95 13.04 -4.12
CA GLU A 352 8.20 13.57 -4.67
C GLU A 352 9.23 13.86 -3.58
N ALA A 353 8.80 14.42 -2.44
CA ALA A 353 9.68 14.63 -1.29
C ALA A 353 10.24 13.29 -0.75
N ALA A 354 9.41 12.25 -0.67
CA ALA A 354 9.83 10.92 -0.22
C ALA A 354 10.91 10.33 -1.14
N HIS A 355 10.70 10.40 -2.45
CA HIS A 355 11.69 9.93 -3.42
C HIS A 355 13.01 10.69 -3.33
N LEU A 356 12.97 12.01 -3.16
CA LEU A 356 14.18 12.82 -2.99
C LEU A 356 14.90 12.50 -1.69
N LEU A 357 14.19 12.22 -0.60
CA LEU A 357 14.78 11.78 0.66
C LEU A 357 15.49 10.42 0.53
N VAL A 358 14.88 9.47 -0.18
CA VAL A 358 15.48 8.15 -0.46
C VAL A 358 16.70 8.26 -1.37
N ALA A 359 16.71 9.20 -2.31
CA ALA A 359 17.86 9.46 -3.16
C ALA A 359 18.97 10.25 -2.42
N ALA A 360 18.60 11.13 -1.47
CA ALA A 360 19.55 11.91 -0.68
C ALA A 360 20.28 11.07 0.37
N SER A 361 19.69 9.97 0.84
CA SER A 361 20.35 8.97 1.69
C SER A 361 21.37 8.19 0.87
N GLY A 362 22.62 8.21 1.32
CA GLY A 362 23.72 7.37 0.86
C GLY A 362 23.67 5.96 1.44
N PRO A 363 24.77 5.18 1.31
CA PRO A 363 24.84 3.82 1.84
C PRO A 363 24.76 3.78 3.37
N LEU A 364 24.30 2.65 3.91
CA LEU A 364 24.37 2.38 5.34
C LEU A 364 25.82 2.10 5.75
N THR A 365 26.44 2.98 6.53
CA THR A 365 27.78 2.78 7.12
C THR A 365 27.64 2.53 8.62
N GLY A 366 27.84 1.29 9.06
CA GLY A 366 27.66 0.91 10.47
C GLY A 366 26.18 0.90 10.89
N GLU A 367 25.86 1.59 12.00
CA GLU A 367 24.49 1.80 12.52
C GLU A 367 23.85 3.11 12.02
N ALA A 368 24.45 3.80 11.05
CA ALA A 368 23.95 5.07 10.55
C ALA A 368 23.87 5.08 9.03
N GLU A 369 22.87 5.79 8.54
CA GLU A 369 22.75 6.14 7.12
C GLU A 369 23.65 7.35 6.84
N GLU A 370 24.59 7.21 5.90
CA GLU A 370 25.22 8.40 5.32
C GLU A 370 24.14 9.16 4.54
N ILE A 371 24.17 10.48 4.61
CA ILE A 371 23.30 11.31 3.78
C ILE A 371 24.28 12.02 2.84
N GLY A 372 24.09 11.84 1.53
CA GLY A 372 25.10 12.17 0.52
C GLY A 372 24.80 13.44 -0.27
N ASP A 373 23.54 13.77 -0.51
CA ASP A 373 23.17 14.85 -1.44
C ASP A 373 22.43 16.00 -0.76
N ARG A 374 23.15 17.11 -0.53
CA ARG A 374 22.61 18.34 0.07
C ARG A 374 21.57 19.01 -0.81
N ALA A 375 21.70 18.94 -2.13
CA ALA A 375 20.78 19.56 -3.08
C ALA A 375 19.44 18.81 -3.08
N MET A 376 19.46 17.48 -3.11
CA MET A 376 18.24 16.67 -3.01
C MET A 376 17.52 16.87 -1.68
N LEU A 377 18.25 16.95 -0.56
CA LEU A 377 17.62 17.23 0.74
C LEU A 377 16.99 18.63 0.77
N ALA A 378 17.68 19.65 0.24
CA ALA A 378 17.15 21.00 0.16
C ALA A 378 15.87 21.06 -0.69
N GLU A 379 15.86 20.35 -1.82
CA GLU A 379 14.71 20.26 -2.71
C GLU A 379 13.54 19.50 -2.08
N ALA A 380 13.79 18.36 -1.42
CA ALA A 380 12.79 17.65 -0.64
C ALA A 380 12.15 18.59 0.40
N GLY A 381 12.99 19.37 1.10
CA GLY A 381 12.54 20.35 2.08
C GLY A 381 11.77 21.51 1.47
N ARG A 382 11.96 21.82 0.19
CA ARG A 382 11.20 22.85 -0.54
C ARG A 382 9.79 22.35 -0.88
N ILE A 383 9.66 21.09 -1.28
CA ILE A 383 8.41 20.55 -1.85
C ILE A 383 7.53 19.79 -0.84
N ALA A 384 8.07 19.36 0.30
CA ALA A 384 7.29 18.67 1.32
C ALA A 384 6.06 19.49 1.77
N PRO A 385 4.85 18.91 1.86
CA PRO A 385 3.66 19.67 2.28
C PRO A 385 3.75 20.18 3.72
N GLU A 386 4.44 19.43 4.57
CA GLU A 386 4.73 19.79 5.94
C GLU A 386 6.22 20.03 6.11
N ARG A 387 6.54 21.05 6.88
CA ARG A 387 7.92 21.31 7.27
C ARG A 387 7.95 22.01 8.61
N ARG A 388 8.43 21.31 9.63
CA ARG A 388 8.95 21.97 10.83
C ARG A 388 10.29 22.59 10.46
N ARG A 389 10.58 23.81 10.93
CA ARG A 389 11.90 24.42 10.69
C ARG A 389 12.95 23.51 11.31
N PRO A 390 13.75 22.78 10.52
CA PRO A 390 14.65 21.81 11.11
C PRO A 390 15.80 22.58 11.76
N ARG A 391 16.13 22.22 13.00
CA ARG A 391 17.30 22.73 13.72
C ARG A 391 18.38 21.66 13.67
N GLY A 392 19.64 22.07 13.52
CA GLY A 392 20.79 21.15 13.56
C GLY A 392 21.49 20.93 12.23
N GLY A 393 22.37 19.94 12.24
CA GLY A 393 23.22 19.55 11.12
C GLY A 393 22.45 18.85 10.00
N PHE A 394 23.21 18.32 9.05
CA PHE A 394 22.63 17.71 7.85
C PHE A 394 21.77 16.48 8.15
N ARG A 395 22.21 15.66 9.12
CA ARG A 395 21.51 14.45 9.55
C ARG A 395 20.21 14.75 10.26
N GLU A 396 20.22 15.71 11.16
CA GLU A 396 19.03 16.16 11.90
C GLU A 396 17.99 16.72 10.94
N ARG A 397 18.42 17.44 9.90
CA ARG A 397 17.52 17.93 8.85
C ARG A 397 16.87 16.81 8.06
N TRP A 398 17.61 15.77 7.69
CA TRP A 398 17.05 14.62 6.98
C TRP A 398 16.07 13.85 7.86
N LEU A 399 16.43 13.58 9.13
CA LEU A 399 15.55 12.90 10.08
C LEU A 399 14.26 13.67 10.31
N SER A 400 14.35 14.99 10.56
CA SER A 400 13.17 15.85 10.73
C SER A 400 12.29 15.85 9.47
N LEU A 401 12.88 15.90 8.28
CA LEU A 401 12.10 15.92 7.05
C LEU A 401 11.48 14.55 6.73
N ARG A 402 12.18 13.45 7.05
CA ARG A 402 11.65 12.09 7.00
C ARG A 402 10.43 11.95 7.91
N GLU A 403 10.50 12.45 9.14
CA GLU A 403 9.37 12.45 10.09
C GLU A 403 8.20 13.27 9.54
N ASP A 404 8.45 14.45 8.97
CA ASP A 404 7.40 15.29 8.38
C ASP A 404 6.73 14.60 7.18
N VAL A 405 7.51 14.05 6.24
CA VAL A 405 7.02 13.35 5.03
C VAL A 405 6.30 12.05 5.37
N GLY A 406 6.85 11.27 6.31
CA GLY A 406 6.27 10.03 6.78
C GLY A 406 5.00 10.26 7.59
N GLY A 407 5.03 11.22 8.53
CA GLY A 407 3.87 11.61 9.31
C GLY A 407 2.73 12.16 8.45
N PHE A 408 3.06 12.96 7.43
CA PHE A 408 2.09 13.37 6.42
C PHE A 408 1.47 12.16 5.72
N TRP A 409 2.29 11.20 5.25
CA TRP A 409 1.80 10.03 4.54
C TRP A 409 0.89 9.15 5.42
N ILE A 410 1.22 9.00 6.70
CA ILE A 410 0.35 8.30 7.65
C ILE A 410 -1.02 8.99 7.72
N ARG A 411 -1.09 10.32 7.90
CA ARG A 411 -2.39 11.02 7.98
C ARG A 411 -3.16 11.06 6.65
N GLU A 412 -2.47 11.20 5.54
CA GLU A 412 -3.11 11.45 4.25
C GLU A 412 -3.37 10.17 3.46
N VAL A 413 -2.58 9.12 3.66
CA VAL A 413 -2.80 7.81 3.03
C VAL A 413 -3.35 6.88 4.08
N MET A 414 -2.59 6.55 5.12
CA MET A 414 -3.04 5.56 6.09
C MET A 414 -4.28 5.99 6.85
N GLU A 415 -4.52 7.30 7.05
CA GLU A 415 -5.71 7.83 7.71
C GLU A 415 -6.83 8.29 6.75
N SER A 416 -6.53 8.53 5.47
CA SER A 416 -7.56 8.93 4.49
C SER A 416 -7.99 7.83 3.53
N SER A 417 -7.19 6.80 3.27
CA SER A 417 -7.69 5.53 2.70
C SER A 417 -8.67 4.87 3.67
N ARG A 418 -8.58 5.20 4.98
CA ARG A 418 -9.66 4.98 5.96
C ARG A 418 -10.97 5.71 5.65
N SER A 419 -11.00 6.59 4.65
CA SER A 419 -12.10 7.56 4.43
C SER A 419 -12.60 7.67 2.98
N LEU A 420 -11.95 7.02 2.01
CA LEU A 420 -12.31 7.11 0.59
C LEU A 420 -12.51 5.70 0.04
N GLY A 421 -13.72 5.41 -0.46
CA GLY A 421 -13.90 4.36 -1.46
C GLY A 421 -13.05 4.65 -2.71
N PRO A 422 -12.97 3.71 -3.68
CA PRO A 422 -12.08 3.83 -4.83
C PRO A 422 -12.20 5.24 -5.44
N VAL A 423 -11.06 5.91 -5.54
CA VAL A 423 -10.95 7.28 -6.06
C VAL A 423 -11.35 7.24 -7.53
N GLU A 424 -12.36 8.05 -7.88
CA GLU A 424 -12.83 8.27 -9.26
C GLU A 424 -11.75 8.72 -10.24
#